data_AF-A0A1E3WFV9-F1
#
_entry.id   AF-A0A1E3WFV9-F1
#
_cell.length_a   1.000
_cell.length_b   1.000
_cell.length_c   1.000
_cell.angle_alpha   90.00
_cell.angle_beta   90.00
_cell.angle_gamma   90.00
#
_symmetry.space_group_name_H-M   'P 1'
#
loop_
_entity.id
_entity.type
_entity.pdbx_description
1 polymer ?
#
loop_
_entity_poly.entity_id
_entity_poly.type
_entity_poly.pdbx_seq_one_letter_code
_entity_poly.pdbx_strand_id
1 'polypeptide(L)'
;MNDHPPLPPEKPSVMAAKLVAGAAAAAVEAAEPRSPEPLRILITRRTNRDGLRDAQYMLASMGYLEPQNFDGTFGTLTARAIKAFQEANDMPQTGAFTDDVEKKIYAAAGKDMPPQGHLFVRQKFASVLDAPVTFRNPDEPLGTHVFTVMHFEQGATEAQWMGINLKDGEDSTAVLDRIEIPDELRRNLSERLTPGSSMIVADTAINSATLPKGADFLVWDTSKPAKVERASVSPARSRSGGQPRGAALRRPIRGAQSGAIPGRSRLLHPL
;
A
#
# COMPACT_ATOMS: atom_id res chain seq x y z
N MET A 1 22.61 -60.23 -29.12
CA MET A 1 22.19 -58.84 -29.41
C MET A 1 20.96 -58.55 -28.57
N ASN A 2 21.02 -57.51 -27.73
CA ASN A 2 19.87 -57.05 -26.94
C ASN A 2 19.01 -56.13 -27.81
N ASP A 3 17.89 -56.61 -28.32
CA ASP A 3 16.84 -55.75 -28.87
C ASP A 3 15.82 -55.46 -27.77
N HIS A 4 15.95 -54.27 -27.18
CA HIS A 4 14.94 -53.70 -26.29
C HIS A 4 13.91 -52.95 -27.16
N PRO A 5 12.59 -53.16 -26.96
CA PRO A 5 11.58 -52.40 -27.69
C PRO A 5 11.65 -50.91 -27.34
N PRO A 6 11.29 -50.00 -28.26
CA PRO A 6 11.32 -48.57 -28.00
C PRO A 6 10.35 -48.22 -26.86
N LEU A 7 10.83 -47.44 -25.89
CA LEU A 7 10.01 -46.91 -24.81
C LEU A 7 8.85 -46.08 -25.40
N PRO A 8 7.62 -46.20 -24.86
CA PRO A 8 6.51 -45.36 -25.30
C PRO A 8 6.82 -43.88 -25.01
N PRO A 9 6.31 -42.93 -25.83
CA PRO A 9 6.49 -41.51 -25.56
C PRO A 9 5.90 -41.18 -24.19
N GLU A 10 6.73 -40.68 -23.27
CA GLU A 10 6.28 -40.30 -21.94
C GLU A 10 5.23 -39.19 -22.05
N LYS A 11 4.04 -39.46 -21.51
CA LYS A 11 3.01 -38.44 -21.36
C LYS A 11 3.54 -37.41 -20.34
N PRO A 12 3.60 -36.11 -20.69
CA PRO A 12 4.14 -35.11 -19.77
C PRO A 12 3.35 -35.15 -18.46
N SER A 13 4.08 -35.25 -17.34
CA SER A 13 3.49 -35.25 -16.00
C SER A 13 2.59 -34.03 -15.80
N VAL A 14 1.48 -34.21 -15.08
CA VAL A 14 0.58 -33.11 -14.69
C VAL A 14 1.35 -32.00 -13.95
N MET A 15 2.45 -32.33 -13.26
CA MET A 15 3.33 -31.32 -12.65
C MET A 15 4.15 -30.54 -13.68
N ALA A 16 4.64 -31.19 -14.75
CA ALA A 16 5.34 -30.51 -15.84
C ALA A 16 4.37 -29.60 -16.63
N ALA A 17 3.14 -30.05 -16.86
CA ALA A 17 2.09 -29.23 -17.48
C ALA A 17 1.70 -28.02 -16.60
N LYS A 18 1.63 -28.18 -15.27
CA LYS A 18 1.41 -27.07 -14.32
C LYS A 18 2.60 -26.11 -14.24
N LEU A 19 3.84 -26.60 -14.32
CA LEU A 19 5.04 -25.77 -14.33
C LEU A 19 5.12 -24.92 -15.60
N VAL A 20 4.79 -25.52 -16.76
CA VAL A 20 4.72 -24.82 -18.04
C VAL A 20 3.56 -23.84 -18.10
N ALA A 21 2.39 -24.19 -17.54
CA ALA A 21 1.27 -23.25 -17.42
C ALA A 21 1.57 -22.10 -16.46
N GLY A 22 2.28 -22.36 -15.36
CA GLY A 22 2.76 -21.33 -14.43
C GLY A 22 3.83 -20.43 -15.04
N ALA A 23 4.75 -21.00 -15.83
CA ALA A 23 5.75 -20.24 -16.57
C ALA A 23 5.14 -19.44 -17.73
N ALA A 24 4.11 -19.96 -18.40
CA ALA A 24 3.36 -19.24 -19.43
C ALA A 24 2.47 -18.15 -18.83
N ALA A 25 1.85 -18.36 -17.67
CA ALA A 25 1.11 -17.33 -16.96
C ALA A 25 2.05 -16.22 -16.45
N ALA A 26 3.22 -16.58 -15.90
CA ALA A 26 4.25 -15.63 -15.51
C ALA A 26 4.88 -14.91 -16.71
N ALA A 27 5.00 -15.57 -17.87
CA ALA A 27 5.48 -14.95 -19.11
C ALA A 27 4.42 -14.07 -19.77
N VAL A 28 3.13 -14.40 -19.67
CA VAL A 28 2.03 -13.52 -20.10
C VAL A 28 1.96 -12.31 -19.17
N GLU A 29 2.09 -12.48 -17.85
CA GLU A 29 2.14 -11.39 -16.88
C GLU A 29 3.37 -10.48 -17.04
N ALA A 30 4.49 -11.03 -17.54
CA ALA A 30 5.71 -10.29 -17.88
C ALA A 30 5.71 -9.69 -19.31
N ALA A 31 4.80 -10.11 -20.19
CA ALA A 31 4.82 -9.76 -21.62
C ALA A 31 3.49 -9.17 -22.17
N GLU A 32 2.43 -9.01 -21.37
CA GLU A 32 1.34 -8.15 -21.81
C GLU A 32 1.87 -6.72 -21.97
N PRO A 33 1.63 -6.04 -23.11
CA PRO A 33 1.97 -4.63 -23.22
C PRO A 33 1.29 -3.90 -22.06
N ARG A 34 2.10 -3.19 -21.25
CA ARG A 34 1.61 -2.41 -20.10
C ARG A 34 0.38 -1.63 -20.55
N SER A 35 -0.78 -1.96 -19.98
CA SER A 35 -2.05 -1.38 -20.41
C SER A 35 -1.99 0.15 -20.24
N PRO A 36 -2.39 0.94 -21.26
CA PRO A 36 -2.37 2.39 -21.18
C PRO A 36 -3.45 2.95 -20.24
N GLU A 37 -4.40 2.11 -19.81
CA GLU A 37 -5.49 2.54 -18.94
C GLU A 37 -4.99 2.97 -17.56
N PRO A 38 -5.57 4.04 -16.98
CA PRO A 38 -5.33 4.47 -15.61
C PRO A 38 -5.45 3.35 -14.56
N LEU A 39 -4.53 3.36 -13.60
CA LEU A 39 -4.69 2.59 -12.37
C LEU A 39 -5.69 3.26 -11.45
N ARG A 40 -6.45 2.43 -10.74
CA ARG A 40 -7.33 2.81 -9.65
C ARG A 40 -6.77 2.18 -8.40
N ILE A 41 -6.30 2.99 -7.48
CA ILE A 41 -5.62 2.54 -6.26
C ILE A 41 -6.47 2.96 -5.06
N LEU A 42 -6.64 2.05 -4.11
CA LEU A 42 -7.22 2.33 -2.81
C LEU A 42 -6.23 1.90 -1.74
N ILE A 43 -5.95 2.80 -0.80
CA ILE A 43 -5.20 2.52 0.42
C ILE A 43 -6.14 2.76 1.59
N THR A 44 -6.38 1.74 2.39
CA THR A 44 -7.36 1.80 3.46
C THR A 44 -6.97 0.87 4.60
N ARG A 45 -7.72 0.93 5.70
CA ARG A 45 -7.55 0.04 6.84
C ARG A 45 -8.10 -1.33 6.50
N ARG A 46 -7.41 -2.37 6.96
CA ARG A 46 -7.93 -3.73 6.92
C ARG A 46 -9.20 -3.81 7.76
N THR A 47 -10.18 -4.53 7.24
CA THR A 47 -11.44 -4.77 7.94
C THR A 47 -11.43 -6.12 8.63
N ASN A 48 -12.31 -6.30 9.61
CA ASN A 48 -12.54 -7.62 10.23
C ASN A 48 -12.91 -8.70 9.19
N ARG A 49 -13.57 -8.31 8.09
CA ARG A 49 -13.90 -9.20 6.98
C ARG A 49 -12.67 -9.67 6.21
N ASP A 50 -11.69 -8.78 6.00
CA ASP A 50 -10.42 -9.14 5.36
C ASP A 50 -9.63 -10.11 6.25
N GLY A 51 -9.56 -9.83 7.55
CA GLY A 51 -8.98 -10.74 8.55
C GLY A 51 -9.66 -12.12 8.55
N LEU A 52 -10.99 -12.14 8.54
CA LEU A 52 -11.76 -13.39 8.48
C LEU A 52 -11.53 -14.16 7.19
N ARG A 53 -11.42 -13.49 6.04
CA ARG A 53 -11.10 -14.14 4.76
C ARG A 53 -9.75 -14.83 4.82
N ASP A 54 -8.73 -14.16 5.34
CA ASP A 54 -7.39 -14.74 5.49
C ASP A 54 -7.40 -15.91 6.47
N ALA A 55 -8.13 -15.78 7.58
CA ALA A 55 -8.35 -16.86 8.53
C ALA A 55 -9.04 -18.06 7.88
N GLN A 56 -10.04 -17.86 7.02
CA GLN A 56 -10.69 -18.96 6.29
C GLN A 56 -9.72 -19.70 5.37
N TYR A 57 -8.87 -18.99 4.62
CA TYR A 57 -7.83 -19.62 3.81
C TYR A 57 -6.83 -20.41 4.66
N MET A 58 -6.40 -19.87 5.81
CA MET A 58 -5.48 -20.56 6.72
C MET A 58 -6.12 -21.78 7.37
N LEU A 59 -7.35 -21.65 7.87
CA LEU A 59 -8.13 -22.76 8.41
C LEU A 59 -8.32 -23.87 7.37
N ALA A 60 -8.56 -23.51 6.10
CA ALA A 60 -8.63 -24.49 5.02
C ALA A 60 -7.29 -25.19 4.75
N SER A 61 -6.19 -24.43 4.75
CA SER A 61 -4.86 -25.01 4.57
C SER A 61 -4.45 -25.97 5.70
N MET A 62 -4.98 -25.75 6.91
CA MET A 62 -4.79 -26.62 8.07
C MET A 62 -5.84 -27.73 8.18
N GLY A 63 -6.79 -27.82 7.24
CA GLY A 63 -7.80 -28.88 7.18
C GLY A 63 -9.06 -28.67 8.03
N TYR A 64 -9.26 -27.48 8.62
CA TYR A 64 -10.48 -27.14 9.35
C TYR A 64 -11.63 -26.70 8.45
N LEU A 65 -11.33 -26.28 7.21
CA LEU A 65 -12.29 -25.92 6.17
C LEU A 65 -11.96 -26.63 4.85
N GLU A 66 -12.97 -26.85 4.04
CA GLU A 66 -12.75 -27.28 2.66
C GLU A 66 -12.18 -26.11 1.82
N PRO A 67 -11.14 -26.34 1.01
CA PRO A 67 -10.58 -25.29 0.14
C PRO A 67 -11.62 -24.79 -0.86
N GLN A 68 -11.89 -23.49 -0.81
CA GLN A 68 -12.80 -22.81 -1.73
C GLN A 68 -12.43 -21.33 -1.86
N ASN A 69 -13.11 -20.60 -2.74
CA ASN A 69 -12.93 -19.16 -2.82
C ASN A 69 -13.66 -18.49 -1.64
N PHE A 70 -12.89 -18.09 -0.63
CA PHE A 70 -13.42 -17.42 0.54
C PHE A 70 -13.62 -15.92 0.28
N ASP A 71 -14.76 -15.45 0.74
CA ASP A 71 -15.22 -14.07 0.64
C ASP A 71 -15.16 -13.33 1.99
N GLY A 72 -14.71 -13.97 3.08
CA GLY A 72 -14.71 -13.39 4.42
C GLY A 72 -16.09 -13.31 5.06
N THR A 73 -17.10 -14.01 4.55
CA THR A 73 -18.41 -14.07 5.18
C THR A 73 -18.40 -15.06 6.35
N PHE A 74 -18.87 -14.63 7.51
CA PHE A 74 -19.00 -15.50 8.69
C PHE A 74 -20.27 -16.35 8.59
N GLY A 75 -20.11 -17.64 8.27
CA GLY A 75 -21.22 -18.60 8.17
C GLY A 75 -21.09 -19.78 9.14
N THR A 76 -22.09 -20.68 9.12
CA THR A 76 -22.13 -21.87 9.99
C THR A 76 -20.89 -22.77 9.83
N LEU A 77 -20.41 -22.95 8.60
CA LEU A 77 -19.20 -23.74 8.33
C LEU A 77 -17.96 -23.08 8.94
N THR A 78 -17.84 -21.76 8.82
CA THR A 78 -16.73 -20.99 9.42
C THR A 78 -16.77 -21.05 10.93
N ALA A 79 -17.94 -20.88 11.55
CA ALA A 79 -18.10 -20.99 13.01
C ALA A 79 -17.69 -22.38 13.52
N ARG A 80 -18.09 -23.45 12.81
CA ARG A 80 -17.70 -24.82 13.14
C ARG A 80 -16.19 -25.03 13.02
N ALA A 81 -15.58 -24.51 11.96
CA ALA A 81 -14.14 -24.60 11.76
C ALA A 81 -13.35 -23.85 12.83
N ILE A 82 -13.77 -22.63 13.17
CA ILE A 82 -13.18 -21.85 14.27
C ILE A 82 -13.32 -22.62 15.58
N LYS A 83 -14.47 -23.22 15.84
CA LYS A 83 -14.68 -24.02 17.06
C LYS A 83 -13.73 -25.23 17.13
N ALA A 84 -13.57 -25.95 16.02
CA ALA A 84 -12.64 -27.08 15.93
C ALA A 84 -11.18 -26.62 16.07
N PHE A 85 -10.82 -25.47 15.49
CA PHE A 85 -9.50 -24.86 15.68
C PHE A 85 -9.26 -24.48 17.14
N GLN A 86 -10.24 -23.85 17.79
CA GLN A 86 -10.17 -23.48 19.20
C GLN A 86 -9.97 -24.72 20.08
N GLU A 87 -10.73 -25.78 19.83
CA GLU A 87 -10.58 -27.07 20.53
C GLU A 87 -9.17 -27.65 20.38
N ALA A 88 -8.63 -27.67 19.16
CA ALA A 88 -7.29 -28.19 18.88
C ALA A 88 -6.15 -27.32 19.44
N ASN A 89 -6.45 -26.10 19.89
CA ASN A 89 -5.48 -25.12 20.38
C ASN A 89 -5.72 -24.70 21.84
N ASP A 90 -6.49 -25.48 22.59
CA ASP A 90 -6.81 -25.25 24.02
C ASP A 90 -7.46 -23.88 24.30
N MET A 91 -8.27 -23.39 23.36
CA MET A 91 -9.00 -22.12 23.48
C MET A 91 -10.48 -22.37 23.83
N PRO A 92 -11.18 -21.38 24.42
CA PRO A 92 -12.63 -21.45 24.59
C PRO A 92 -13.34 -21.67 23.26
N GLN A 93 -14.10 -22.76 23.15
CA GLN A 93 -14.78 -23.21 21.92
C GLN A 93 -16.06 -22.40 21.60
N THR A 94 -15.93 -21.08 21.54
CA THR A 94 -17.05 -20.15 21.28
C THR A 94 -17.50 -20.18 19.82
N GLY A 95 -16.63 -20.60 18.91
CA GLY A 95 -16.81 -20.46 17.47
C GLY A 95 -16.72 -19.02 16.97
N ALA A 96 -16.52 -18.03 17.86
CA ALA A 96 -16.45 -16.61 17.51
C ALA A 96 -15.09 -16.24 16.92
N PHE A 97 -15.08 -15.39 15.90
CA PHE A 97 -13.86 -14.80 15.36
C PHE A 97 -13.53 -13.51 16.14
N THR A 98 -12.59 -13.61 17.07
CA THR A 98 -12.07 -12.48 17.86
C THR A 98 -10.59 -12.25 17.52
N ASP A 99 -10.05 -11.09 17.88
CA ASP A 99 -8.64 -10.75 17.65
C ASP A 99 -7.67 -11.81 18.19
N ASP A 100 -7.97 -12.41 19.34
CA ASP A 100 -7.13 -13.46 19.93
C ASP A 100 -7.19 -14.76 19.13
N VAL A 101 -8.36 -15.10 18.58
CA VAL A 101 -8.53 -16.24 17.69
C VAL A 101 -7.79 -16.00 16.38
N GLU A 102 -7.92 -14.80 15.79
CA GLU A 102 -7.19 -14.43 14.58
C GLU A 102 -5.67 -14.56 14.78
N LYS A 103 -5.12 -13.92 15.82
CA LYS A 103 -3.69 -14.00 16.16
C LYS A 103 -3.23 -15.44 16.32
N LYS A 104 -4.03 -16.30 16.97
CA LYS A 104 -3.69 -17.72 17.15
C LYS A 104 -3.71 -18.48 15.81
N ILE A 105 -4.66 -18.19 14.92
CA ILE A 105 -4.72 -18.79 13.57
C ILE A 105 -3.47 -18.41 12.77
N TYR A 106 -3.06 -17.14 12.78
CA TYR A 106 -1.82 -16.70 12.12
C TYR A 106 -0.59 -17.42 12.67
N ALA A 107 -0.45 -17.48 14.01
CA ALA A 107 0.65 -18.16 14.65
C ALA A 107 0.68 -19.67 14.32
N ALA A 108 -0.47 -20.35 14.32
CA ALA A 108 -0.59 -21.77 13.96
C ALA A 108 -0.24 -22.03 12.49
N ALA A 109 -0.53 -21.07 11.61
CA ALA A 109 -0.13 -21.10 10.20
C ALA A 109 1.34 -20.70 9.97
N GLY A 110 2.10 -20.37 11.01
CA GLY A 110 3.49 -19.91 10.91
C GLY A 110 3.62 -18.55 10.21
N LYS A 111 2.61 -17.69 10.34
CA LYS A 111 2.56 -16.36 9.72
C LYS A 111 2.49 -15.27 10.78
N ASP A 112 3.11 -14.13 10.48
CA ASP A 112 2.94 -12.91 11.28
C ASP A 112 1.60 -12.25 10.98
N MET A 113 1.11 -11.47 11.95
CA MET A 113 -0.05 -10.62 11.72
C MET A 113 0.26 -9.59 10.62
N PRO A 114 -0.64 -9.41 9.65
CA PRO A 114 -0.43 -8.44 8.60
C PRO A 114 -0.48 -7.01 9.18
N PRO A 115 0.20 -6.06 8.53
CA PRO A 115 0.02 -4.63 8.80
C PRO A 115 -1.45 -4.20 8.72
N GLN A 116 -1.81 -3.15 9.47
CA GLN A 116 -3.18 -2.63 9.53
C GLN A 116 -3.67 -1.98 8.23
N GLY A 117 -2.74 -1.59 7.35
CA GLY A 117 -3.05 -1.00 6.06
C GLY A 117 -3.09 -2.02 4.95
N HIS A 118 -3.89 -1.70 3.94
CA HIS A 118 -4.04 -2.52 2.76
C HIS A 118 -4.13 -1.66 1.51
N LEU A 119 -3.50 -2.12 0.45
CA LEU A 119 -3.46 -1.48 -0.86
C LEU A 119 -4.13 -2.41 -1.88
N PHE A 120 -5.16 -1.88 -2.53
CA PHE A 120 -5.85 -2.53 -3.64
C PHE A 120 -5.56 -1.76 -4.92
N VAL A 121 -5.28 -2.47 -6.02
CA VAL A 121 -5.12 -1.89 -7.35
C VAL A 121 -6.08 -2.56 -8.30
N ARG A 122 -6.79 -1.72 -9.05
CA ARG A 122 -7.64 -2.12 -10.14
C ARG A 122 -7.22 -1.42 -11.42
N GLN A 123 -7.45 -2.09 -12.54
CA GLN A 123 -7.33 -1.54 -13.88
C GLN A 123 -8.44 -2.14 -14.74
N LYS A 124 -9.15 -1.32 -15.51
CA LYS A 124 -10.35 -1.75 -16.26
C LYS A 124 -11.36 -2.50 -15.38
N PHE A 125 -11.56 -2.05 -14.14
CA PHE A 125 -12.42 -2.68 -13.11
C PHE A 125 -11.99 -4.10 -12.67
N ALA A 126 -10.87 -4.61 -13.16
CA ALA A 126 -10.31 -5.89 -12.73
C ALA A 126 -9.27 -5.69 -11.63
N SER A 127 -9.23 -6.60 -10.65
CA SER A 127 -8.17 -6.60 -9.64
C SER A 127 -6.83 -6.93 -10.30
N VAL A 128 -5.83 -6.06 -10.09
CA VAL A 128 -4.47 -6.24 -10.59
C VAL A 128 -3.53 -6.65 -9.45
N LEU A 129 -3.74 -6.08 -8.26
CA LEU A 129 -2.85 -6.25 -7.12
C LEU A 129 -3.59 -5.99 -5.83
N ASP A 130 -3.23 -6.74 -4.80
CA ASP A 130 -3.83 -6.73 -3.47
C ASP A 130 -2.67 -7.05 -2.49
N ALA A 131 -2.30 -6.10 -1.63
CA ALA A 131 -1.12 -6.22 -0.79
C ALA A 131 -1.21 -5.42 0.52
N PRO A 132 -0.61 -5.91 1.61
CA PRO A 132 -0.55 -5.16 2.87
C PRO A 132 0.41 -3.96 2.76
N VAL A 133 0.09 -2.90 3.50
CA VAL A 133 0.95 -1.72 3.67
C VAL A 133 0.94 -1.28 5.14
N THR A 134 2.00 -0.63 5.57
CA THR A 134 2.12 -0.17 6.96
C THR A 134 1.69 1.29 7.07
N PHE A 135 1.05 1.66 8.19
CA PHE A 135 0.80 3.05 8.54
C PHE A 135 1.69 3.47 9.70
N ARG A 136 2.41 4.57 9.55
CA ARG A 136 2.97 5.32 10.67
C ARG A 136 1.83 5.92 11.48
N ASN A 137 1.95 5.79 12.81
CA ASN A 137 0.92 6.16 13.77
C ASN A 137 -0.44 5.55 13.36
N PRO A 138 -0.57 4.22 13.38
CA PRO A 138 -1.73 3.52 12.82
C PRO A 138 -3.04 3.87 13.54
N ASP A 139 -3.00 4.39 14.77
CA ASP A 139 -4.21 4.77 15.52
C ASP A 139 -4.77 6.14 15.14
N GLU A 140 -4.00 6.98 14.46
CA GLU A 140 -4.48 8.28 13.99
C GLU A 140 -5.39 8.11 12.75
N PRO A 141 -6.51 8.85 12.63
CA PRO A 141 -7.37 8.80 11.45
C PRO A 141 -6.60 9.08 10.16
N LEU A 142 -6.92 8.37 9.08
CA LEU A 142 -6.37 8.62 7.76
C LEU A 142 -7.07 9.79 7.05
N GLY A 143 -8.32 10.11 7.39
CA GLY A 143 -9.15 11.03 6.62
C GLY A 143 -9.65 10.39 5.32
N THR A 144 -10.13 11.22 4.38
CA THR A 144 -10.47 10.78 3.02
C THR A 144 -9.86 11.73 1.99
N HIS A 145 -8.96 11.18 1.18
CA HIS A 145 -8.14 11.92 0.23
C HIS A 145 -8.17 11.25 -1.13
N VAL A 146 -8.28 12.06 -2.19
CA VAL A 146 -8.24 11.60 -3.57
C VAL A 146 -7.07 12.27 -4.27
N PHE A 147 -6.15 11.46 -4.78
CA PHE A 147 -5.01 11.90 -5.57
C PHE A 147 -5.19 11.45 -7.01
N THR A 148 -4.90 12.32 -7.96
CA THR A 148 -4.86 11.99 -9.38
C THR A 148 -3.48 12.34 -9.90
N VAL A 149 -2.86 11.42 -10.63
CA VAL A 149 -1.59 11.71 -11.30
C VAL A 149 -1.87 12.53 -12.55
N MET A 150 -1.19 13.66 -12.66
CA MET A 150 -1.28 14.57 -13.79
C MET A 150 -0.44 14.06 -14.96
N HIS A 151 -0.38 14.83 -16.04
CA HIS A 151 0.46 14.49 -17.18
C HIS A 151 1.94 14.42 -16.79
N PHE A 152 2.64 13.41 -17.31
CA PHE A 152 4.09 13.27 -17.24
C PHE A 152 4.60 12.59 -18.52
N GLU A 153 5.85 12.86 -18.86
CA GLU A 153 6.51 12.29 -20.04
C GLU A 153 6.89 10.82 -19.81
N GLN A 154 6.90 10.01 -20.87
CA GLN A 154 7.29 8.62 -20.76
C GLN A 154 8.74 8.49 -20.26
N GLY A 155 8.94 7.71 -19.19
CA GLY A 155 10.26 7.56 -18.55
C GLY A 155 10.61 8.66 -17.55
N ALA A 156 9.68 9.58 -17.25
CA ALA A 156 9.84 10.52 -16.14
C ALA A 156 10.04 9.76 -14.82
N THR A 157 11.00 10.22 -14.02
CA THR A 157 11.27 9.69 -12.67
C THR A 157 10.40 10.35 -11.60
N GLU A 158 9.64 11.38 -11.98
CA GLU A 158 8.78 12.16 -11.11
C GLU A 158 7.42 12.38 -11.80
N ALA A 159 6.35 12.39 -11.01
CA ALA A 159 5.01 12.67 -11.49
C ALA A 159 4.34 13.70 -10.57
N GLN A 160 3.64 14.66 -11.18
CA GLN A 160 2.86 15.62 -10.42
C GLN A 160 1.53 15.01 -10.00
N TRP A 161 1.18 15.12 -8.73
CA TRP A 161 -0.11 14.70 -8.19
C TRP A 161 -0.98 15.90 -7.88
N MET A 162 -2.26 15.79 -8.22
CA MET A 162 -3.32 16.67 -7.73
C MET A 162 -4.05 15.95 -6.61
N GLY A 163 -4.00 16.47 -5.39
CA GLY A 163 -4.77 15.95 -4.25
C GLY A 163 -6.02 16.77 -3.98
N ILE A 164 -7.07 16.11 -3.51
CA ILE A 164 -8.35 16.67 -3.05
C ILE A 164 -8.68 16.00 -1.70
N ASN A 165 -9.14 16.79 -0.73
CA ASN A 165 -9.58 16.30 0.58
C ASN A 165 -11.09 16.46 0.71
N LEU A 166 -11.74 15.50 1.36
CA LEU A 166 -13.19 15.57 1.57
C LEU A 166 -13.58 16.31 2.84
N LYS A 167 -12.62 16.60 3.73
CA LYS A 167 -12.82 17.38 4.95
C LYS A 167 -11.91 18.61 4.97
N ASP A 168 -12.50 19.78 5.27
CA ASP A 168 -11.79 21.06 5.34
C ASP A 168 -10.74 21.04 6.47
N GLY A 169 -9.55 21.58 6.19
CA GLY A 169 -8.46 21.71 7.16
C GLY A 169 -7.54 20.49 7.30
N GLU A 170 -7.76 19.43 6.52
CA GLU A 170 -6.81 18.31 6.44
C GLU A 170 -5.74 18.59 5.37
N ASP A 171 -4.49 18.21 5.65
CA ASP A 171 -3.40 18.27 4.67
C ASP A 171 -3.28 16.93 3.94
N SER A 172 -3.56 16.95 2.64
CA SER A 172 -3.50 15.76 1.78
C SER A 172 -2.09 15.16 1.69
N THR A 173 -1.06 15.97 1.88
CA THR A 173 0.32 15.52 1.69
C THR A 173 0.84 14.80 2.92
N ALA A 174 0.38 15.21 4.11
CA ALA A 174 0.72 14.60 5.39
C ALA A 174 0.29 13.13 5.49
N VAL A 175 -0.85 12.74 4.89
CA VAL A 175 -1.27 11.33 4.90
C VAL A 175 -0.35 10.44 4.07
N LEU A 176 0.22 10.96 2.98
CA LEU A 176 1.16 10.21 2.14
C LEU A 176 2.45 9.87 2.91
N ASP A 177 2.91 10.80 3.75
CA ASP A 177 4.04 10.60 4.65
C ASP A 177 3.75 9.59 5.76
N ARG A 178 2.52 9.10 5.91
CA ARG A 178 2.20 8.04 6.88
C ARG A 178 2.16 6.65 6.26
N ILE A 179 2.14 6.54 4.94
CA ILE A 179 1.99 5.25 4.26
C ILE A 179 3.37 4.67 3.91
N GLU A 180 3.64 3.49 4.43
CA GLU A 180 4.85 2.73 4.12
C GLU A 180 4.50 1.58 3.17
N ILE A 181 4.74 1.85 1.88
CA ILE A 181 4.59 0.87 0.79
C ILE A 181 5.92 0.10 0.64
N PRO A 182 5.93 -1.25 0.66
CA PRO A 182 7.13 -2.03 0.37
C PRO A 182 7.80 -1.62 -0.96
N ASP A 183 9.13 -1.60 -1.01
CA ASP A 183 9.87 -1.04 -2.15
C ASP A 183 9.54 -1.73 -3.49
N GLU A 184 9.39 -3.05 -3.47
CA GLU A 184 8.99 -3.84 -4.64
C GLU A 184 7.58 -3.46 -5.11
N LEU A 185 6.64 -3.34 -4.16
CA LEU A 185 5.28 -2.91 -4.44
C LEU A 185 5.26 -1.51 -5.05
N ARG A 186 6.05 -0.58 -4.50
CA ARG A 186 6.17 0.79 -5.01
C ARG A 186 6.72 0.80 -6.44
N ARG A 187 7.79 0.04 -6.73
CA ARG A 187 8.36 -0.06 -8.08
C ARG A 187 7.34 -0.61 -9.08
N ASN A 188 6.66 -1.69 -8.73
CA ASN A 188 5.64 -2.32 -9.58
C ASN A 188 4.49 -1.36 -9.90
N LEU A 189 4.07 -0.54 -8.94
CA LEU A 189 3.08 0.51 -9.15
C LEU A 189 3.61 1.61 -10.07
N SER A 190 4.80 2.15 -9.78
CA SER A 190 5.40 3.24 -10.55
C SER A 190 5.59 2.89 -12.02
N GLU A 191 5.97 1.65 -12.34
CA GLU A 191 6.11 1.19 -13.73
C GLU A 191 4.79 1.06 -14.50
N ARG A 192 3.67 0.98 -13.78
CA ARG A 192 2.32 0.80 -14.35
C ARG A 192 1.46 2.06 -14.25
N LEU A 193 1.94 3.11 -13.59
CA LEU A 193 1.23 4.39 -13.53
C LEU A 193 1.11 4.97 -14.93
N THR A 194 -0.08 5.46 -15.25
CA THR A 194 -0.36 6.24 -16.45
C THR A 194 -1.05 7.54 -16.05
N PRO A 195 -0.91 8.63 -16.84
CA PRO A 195 -1.65 9.86 -16.60
C PRO A 195 -3.15 9.60 -16.38
N GLY A 196 -3.75 10.21 -15.36
CA GLY A 196 -5.15 9.97 -14.98
C GLY A 196 -5.38 8.79 -14.02
N SER A 197 -4.32 8.06 -13.64
CA SER A 197 -4.38 7.12 -12.52
C SER A 197 -4.77 7.86 -11.24
N SER A 198 -5.58 7.22 -10.41
CA SER A 198 -6.10 7.82 -9.19
C SER A 198 -5.82 6.93 -7.99
N MET A 199 -5.52 7.54 -6.86
CA MET A 199 -5.32 6.90 -5.57
C MET A 199 -6.26 7.51 -4.55
N ILE A 200 -7.00 6.68 -3.85
CA ILE A 200 -7.83 7.08 -2.73
C ILE A 200 -7.15 6.59 -1.46
N VAL A 201 -6.96 7.47 -0.49
CA VAL A 201 -6.55 7.10 0.87
C VAL A 201 -7.74 7.38 1.78
N ALA A 202 -8.23 6.36 2.49
CA ALA A 202 -9.43 6.51 3.29
C ALA A 202 -9.45 5.64 4.55
N ASP A 203 -10.02 6.16 5.64
CA ASP A 203 -10.24 5.39 6.87
C ASP A 203 -11.16 4.18 6.66
N THR A 204 -12.28 4.39 5.95
CA THR A 204 -13.31 3.36 5.77
C THR A 204 -13.60 3.12 4.31
N ALA A 205 -13.38 1.90 3.85
CA ALA A 205 -13.81 1.45 2.55
C ALA A 205 -14.75 0.25 2.68
N ILE A 206 -15.69 0.15 1.75
CA ILE A 206 -16.76 -0.85 1.79
C ILE A 206 -16.45 -1.93 0.77
N ASN A 207 -16.33 -3.17 1.25
CA ASN A 207 -16.17 -4.37 0.41
C ASN A 207 -14.99 -4.30 -0.56
N SER A 208 -13.92 -3.57 -0.25
CA SER A 208 -12.79 -3.26 -1.15
C SER A 208 -12.19 -4.48 -1.84
N ALA A 209 -12.09 -5.61 -1.13
CA ALA A 209 -11.58 -6.87 -1.66
C ALA A 209 -12.58 -7.61 -2.59
N THR A 210 -13.87 -7.28 -2.54
CA THR A 210 -14.93 -8.03 -3.23
C THR A 210 -16.01 -7.11 -3.83
N LEU A 211 -15.61 -6.03 -4.47
CA LEU A 211 -16.57 -5.13 -5.13
C LEU A 211 -17.21 -5.81 -6.35
N PRO A 212 -18.52 -5.59 -6.58
CA PRO A 212 -19.22 -6.09 -7.76
C PRO A 212 -18.56 -5.57 -9.06
N LYS A 213 -18.74 -6.33 -10.15
CA LYS A 213 -18.22 -5.94 -11.48
C LYS A 213 -18.72 -4.54 -11.85
N GLY A 214 -17.81 -3.67 -12.30
CA GLY A 214 -18.14 -2.33 -12.80
C GLY A 214 -17.97 -1.17 -11.81
N ALA A 215 -17.60 -1.44 -10.55
CA ALA A 215 -17.14 -0.40 -9.61
C ALA A 215 -15.62 -0.44 -9.47
N ASP A 216 -14.96 0.70 -9.25
CA ASP A 216 -13.55 0.72 -8.87
C ASP A 216 -13.41 0.57 -7.36
N PHE A 217 -13.84 1.58 -6.58
CA PHE A 217 -13.88 1.55 -5.12
C PHE A 217 -15.09 2.30 -4.54
N LEU A 218 -15.59 1.83 -3.40
CA LEU A 218 -16.59 2.55 -2.59
C LEU A 218 -15.95 2.91 -1.25
N VAL A 219 -15.93 4.20 -0.95
CA VAL A 219 -15.39 4.75 0.29
C VAL A 219 -16.51 5.51 0.99
N TRP A 220 -16.55 5.37 2.32
CA TRP A 220 -17.54 6.05 3.14
C TRP A 220 -16.88 7.19 3.90
N ASP A 221 -17.48 8.37 3.81
CA ASP A 221 -17.10 9.53 4.59
C ASP A 221 -18.36 10.15 5.23
N THR A 222 -18.33 10.37 6.53
CA THR A 222 -19.44 10.98 7.29
C THR A 222 -19.25 12.48 7.52
N SER A 223 -18.15 13.06 7.03
CA SER A 223 -17.86 14.49 7.16
C SER A 223 -18.74 15.33 6.23
N LYS A 224 -18.89 16.62 6.56
CA LYS A 224 -19.56 17.58 5.69
C LYS A 224 -18.71 17.81 4.43
N PRO A 225 -19.29 17.85 3.22
CA PRO A 225 -18.52 17.92 1.98
C PRO A 225 -17.62 19.16 1.94
N ALA A 226 -16.32 18.94 1.74
CA ALA A 226 -15.31 19.99 1.65
C ALA A 226 -15.20 20.67 0.28
N LYS A 227 -14.46 21.78 0.31
CA LYS A 227 -14.07 22.60 -0.83
C LYS A 227 -12.90 21.94 -1.57
N VAL A 228 -12.89 22.00 -2.92
CA VAL A 228 -11.78 21.45 -3.73
C VAL A 228 -10.54 22.34 -3.56
N GLU A 229 -9.52 21.85 -2.85
CA GLU A 229 -8.20 22.46 -2.77
C GLU A 229 -7.21 21.71 -3.67
N ARG A 230 -6.37 22.42 -4.42
CA ARG A 230 -5.32 21.80 -5.25
C ARG A 230 -4.12 21.49 -4.37
N ALA A 231 -3.91 20.22 -4.00
CA ALA A 231 -2.61 19.83 -3.47
C ALA A 231 -1.61 19.69 -4.62
N SER A 232 -0.51 20.43 -4.57
CA SER A 232 0.65 20.21 -5.45
C SER A 232 1.77 19.59 -4.63
N VAL A 233 2.00 18.29 -4.78
CA VAL A 233 3.18 17.64 -4.21
C VAL A 233 4.35 17.91 -5.16
N SER A 234 5.28 18.79 -4.75
CA SER A 234 6.60 18.89 -5.38
C SER A 234 7.59 18.10 -4.51
N PRO A 235 8.40 17.19 -5.06
CA PRO A 235 9.37 16.47 -4.26
C PRO A 235 10.37 17.45 -3.64
N ALA A 236 10.68 17.25 -2.36
CA ALA A 236 11.67 18.05 -1.65
C ALA A 236 13.02 17.94 -2.36
N ARG A 237 13.59 19.08 -2.80
CA ARG A 237 14.96 19.14 -3.32
C ARG A 237 15.91 18.53 -2.29
N SER A 238 16.56 17.42 -2.67
CA SER A 238 17.76 16.94 -2.00
C SER A 238 18.73 18.11 -1.84
N ARG A 239 18.98 18.54 -0.61
CA ARG A 239 20.06 19.47 -0.29
C ARG A 239 21.38 18.71 -0.45
N SER A 240 21.91 18.67 -1.66
CA SER A 240 23.29 18.24 -1.89
C SER A 240 24.22 19.20 -1.16
N GLY A 241 25.00 18.68 -0.22
CA GLY A 241 25.95 19.44 0.59
C GLY A 241 26.93 20.25 -0.25
N GLY A 242 26.94 21.57 -0.02
CA GLY A 242 27.97 22.47 -0.52
C GLY A 242 29.24 22.30 0.31
N GLN A 243 30.28 21.78 -0.32
CA GLN A 243 31.64 21.64 0.20
C GLN A 243 32.26 23.02 0.50
N PRO A 244 32.94 23.23 1.64
CA PRO A 244 33.54 24.53 1.95
C PRO A 244 34.84 24.71 1.15
N ARG A 245 34.88 25.73 0.29
CA ARG A 245 36.12 26.16 -0.37
C ARG A 245 36.88 27.17 0.52
N GLY A 246 37.99 26.70 1.07
CA GLY A 246 39.30 27.34 1.04
C GLY A 246 39.43 28.79 1.56
N ALA A 247 40.05 28.91 2.74
CA ALA A 247 40.60 30.14 3.27
C ALA A 247 41.70 30.73 2.37
N ALA A 248 41.71 32.06 2.22
CA ALA A 248 42.89 32.81 1.80
C ALA A 248 43.00 34.11 2.61
N LEU A 249 44.01 34.16 3.48
CA LEU A 249 44.49 35.34 4.19
C LEU A 249 44.90 36.45 3.20
N ARG A 250 44.47 37.69 3.45
CA ARG A 250 45.31 38.88 3.26
C ARG A 250 45.03 39.94 4.33
N ARG A 251 46.11 40.40 4.97
CA ARG A 251 46.19 41.41 6.04
C ARG A 251 46.63 42.78 5.43
N PRO A 252 46.68 43.90 6.20
CA PRO A 252 45.98 45.15 5.87
C PRO A 252 46.92 46.36 5.62
N ILE A 253 46.41 47.49 5.08
CA ILE A 253 47.04 48.83 5.25
C ILE A 253 45.99 49.96 5.37
N ARG A 254 45.93 50.50 6.59
CA ARG A 254 45.81 51.89 7.13
C ARG A 254 45.43 53.12 6.26
N GLY A 255 44.59 53.97 6.88
CA GLY A 255 44.52 55.45 6.76
C GLY A 255 43.12 55.96 6.33
N ALA A 256 42.43 56.92 6.94
CA ALA A 256 42.71 57.87 8.01
C ALA A 256 41.38 58.38 8.64
N GLN A 257 41.52 59.16 9.72
CA GLN A 257 40.56 59.59 10.75
C GLN A 257 39.47 60.58 10.28
N SER A 258 38.31 60.59 10.98
CA SER A 258 37.93 61.62 11.98
C SER A 258 36.40 61.86 12.03
N GLY A 259 35.82 61.96 13.23
CA GLY A 259 34.55 62.70 13.44
C GLY A 259 33.51 62.13 14.41
N ALA A 260 33.74 62.33 15.72
CA ALA A 260 32.77 62.68 16.78
C ALA A 260 31.59 61.76 17.22
N ILE A 261 31.32 61.83 18.52
CA ILE A 261 30.48 61.05 19.47
C ILE A 261 29.36 62.01 20.02
N PRO A 262 28.39 61.67 20.91
CA PRO A 262 27.55 60.47 21.21
C PRO A 262 26.02 60.75 21.15
N GLY A 263 25.20 59.69 21.18
CA GLY A 263 23.78 59.77 21.54
C GLY A 263 23.29 58.49 22.24
N ARG A 264 22.69 58.66 23.42
CA ARG A 264 22.40 57.65 24.46
C ARG A 264 21.21 56.71 24.17
N SER A 265 21.17 55.64 24.99
CA SER A 265 19.99 54.99 25.60
C SER A 265 19.26 53.90 24.78
N ARG A 266 19.29 52.64 25.27
CA ARG A 266 18.20 51.93 26.00
C ARG A 266 17.07 51.48 25.04
N LEU A 267 16.54 50.27 24.99
CA LEU A 267 16.30 49.18 25.95
C LEU A 267 15.68 47.98 25.18
N LEU A 268 15.70 46.79 25.81
CA LEU A 268 14.67 45.71 25.82
C LEU A 268 14.25 45.06 24.47
N HIS A 269 14.68 43.81 24.19
CA HIS A 269 14.05 42.51 24.52
C HIS A 269 13.17 41.92 23.38
N PRO A 270 13.03 40.59 23.30
CA PRO A 270 12.81 39.84 22.05
C PRO A 270 11.38 39.35 21.84
N LEU A 271 11.10 38.93 20.61
CA LEU A 271 10.26 37.77 20.24
C LEU A 271 10.97 37.02 19.10
#